data_AF-A0A9P8IY90-F1
#
_entry.id   AF-A0A9P8IY90-F1
#
_cell.length_a   1.000
_cell.length_b   1.000
_cell.length_c   1.000
_cell.angle_alpha   90.00
_cell.angle_beta   90.00
_cell.angle_gamma   90.00
#
_symmetry.space_group_name_H-M   'P 1'
#
loop_
_entity.id
_entity.type
_entity.pdbx_description
1 polymer ?
#
loop_
_entity_poly.entity_id
_entity_poly.type
_entity_poly.pdbx_seq_one_letter_code
_entity_poly.pdbx_strand_id
1 'polypeptide(L)'
;RTGHKWRIYPTYEFTHCLCDSFEGITHSLCTVEFETLRPAYNWLLEALDHKIPASEEKGPMQREYGRLNVEGTILSKRRIQMLVEGVKAGGQQPSEEEELAGAAEELQIAETGEEEAGAETAVSKPVSGTQTIPPVVRGWDDPRLFTLVALRRRGVPPGALKKFVLDLGVTKANADTKMHMLDASIRTYLERTVPRLIVVLDPIKVVIDNLPEDYLEERDVPFDPKDKEKGMHKLPFTKTIYIDRDDFREVDDPDFFRLAPGKSVGLLYVDHPLRCKSFTKGEDGKVNEIRAEYGADVPAGKARIHWIGESAAHKSPIKAEARIFNSLFKNPRPNELDWKKGGYYENVNPDSEIVHKNAMIEAGFLDIQQRAPWPKEEGEAKGNTGPEAVRFQGLRTAYFCVDKDSSVDNIILNRIVSLKEDTSKK
;
A
#
# COMPACT_ATOMS: atom_id res chain seq x y z
N ARG A 1 -15.02 -0.98 30.64
CA ARG A 1 -14.23 -1.57 31.78
C ARG A 1 -14.95 -1.47 33.13
N THR A 2 -15.56 -0.34 33.48
CA THR A 2 -16.14 -0.11 34.83
C THR A 2 -17.67 -0.06 34.87
N GLY A 3 -18.35 -0.31 33.73
CA GLY A 3 -19.81 -0.27 33.64
C GLY A 3 -20.38 1.06 34.15
N HIS A 4 -21.46 0.99 34.93
CA HIS A 4 -22.14 2.16 35.53
C HIS A 4 -21.63 2.52 36.94
N LYS A 5 -20.47 2.01 37.35
CA LYS A 5 -19.95 2.21 38.72
C LYS A 5 -19.65 3.68 39.03
N TRP A 6 -19.13 4.42 38.05
CA TRP A 6 -18.69 5.80 38.23
C TRP A 6 -19.67 6.77 37.57
N ARG A 7 -19.90 7.91 38.23
CA ARG A 7 -20.76 9.02 37.73
C ARG A 7 -19.97 10.32 37.51
N ILE A 8 -18.67 10.29 37.80
CA ILE A 8 -17.70 11.36 37.58
C ILE A 8 -16.48 10.74 36.93
N TYR A 9 -15.85 11.48 36.01
CA TYR A 9 -14.67 11.02 35.28
C TYR A 9 -13.58 12.08 35.38
N PRO A 10 -12.34 11.68 35.66
CA PRO A 10 -11.22 12.62 35.70
C PRO A 10 -10.88 13.10 34.28
N THR A 11 -10.32 14.31 34.17
CA THR A 11 -9.84 14.86 32.89
C THR A 11 -8.48 14.27 32.50
N TYR A 12 -8.05 14.50 31.27
CA TYR A 12 -6.75 14.06 30.77
C TYR A 12 -5.60 14.61 31.64
N GLU A 13 -5.61 15.90 31.96
CA GLU A 13 -4.57 16.58 32.74
C GLU A 13 -4.45 16.03 34.16
N PHE A 14 -5.58 15.59 34.76
CA PHE A 14 -5.57 14.98 36.08
C PHE A 14 -5.07 13.53 36.04
N THR A 15 -5.42 12.77 35.01
CA THR A 15 -5.07 11.35 34.93
C THR A 15 -3.65 11.09 34.43
N HIS A 16 -3.18 11.83 33.43
CA HIS A 16 -1.97 11.49 32.69
C HIS A 16 -0.74 11.40 33.61
N CYS A 17 -0.47 12.45 34.39
CA CYS A 17 0.69 12.47 35.28
C CYS A 17 0.56 11.47 36.44
N LEU A 18 -0.63 11.28 36.99
CA LEU A 18 -0.86 10.33 38.09
C LEU A 18 -0.69 8.90 37.63
N CYS A 19 -1.21 8.53 36.46
CA CYS A 19 -0.99 7.23 35.86
C CYS A 19 0.50 6.98 35.63
N ASP A 20 1.23 7.95 35.03
CA ASP A 20 2.68 7.84 34.83
C ASP A 20 3.41 7.60 36.17
N SER A 21 3.03 8.32 37.23
CA SER A 21 3.63 8.16 38.54
C SER A 21 3.31 6.80 39.17
N PHE A 22 2.05 6.34 39.11
CA PHE A 22 1.63 5.05 39.66
C PHE A 22 2.26 3.87 38.92
N GLU A 23 2.52 4.02 37.63
CA GLU A 23 3.16 3.00 36.79
C GLU A 23 4.70 3.07 36.84
N GLY A 24 5.27 4.05 37.55
CA GLY A 24 6.72 4.20 37.70
C GLY A 24 7.43 4.63 36.41
N ILE A 25 6.73 5.36 35.55
CA ILE A 25 7.29 5.90 34.30
C ILE A 25 8.41 6.89 34.62
N THR A 26 9.55 6.74 33.94
CA THR A 26 10.68 7.67 34.07
C THR A 26 10.58 8.82 33.07
N HIS A 27 10.32 8.49 31.80
CA HIS A 27 10.21 9.44 30.70
C HIS A 27 8.84 9.30 30.05
N SER A 28 7.96 10.27 30.29
CA SER A 28 6.66 10.37 29.64
C SER A 28 6.84 11.10 28.33
N LEU A 29 6.82 10.37 27.22
CA LEU A 29 7.06 10.91 25.88
C LEU A 29 5.73 11.22 25.21
N CYS A 30 5.49 12.49 24.92
CA CYS A 30 4.29 12.96 24.23
C CYS A 30 4.66 13.88 23.06
N THR A 31 3.67 14.35 22.31
CA THR A 31 3.93 15.26 21.19
C THR A 31 3.99 16.72 21.65
N VAL A 32 4.60 17.60 20.84
CA VAL A 32 4.78 19.03 21.17
C VAL A 32 3.47 19.80 21.43
N GLU A 33 2.34 19.28 20.96
CA GLU A 33 1.01 19.81 21.26
C GLU A 33 0.70 19.85 22.76
N PHE A 34 1.36 19.00 23.57
CA PHE A 34 1.17 18.93 25.02
C PHE A 34 2.22 19.69 25.83
N GLU A 35 3.13 20.45 25.18
CA GLU A 35 4.20 21.17 25.87
C GLU A 35 3.66 22.22 26.85
N THR A 36 2.57 22.91 26.49
CA THR A 36 1.91 23.92 27.33
C THR A 36 1.25 23.33 28.58
N LEU A 37 0.96 22.03 28.59
CA LEU A 37 0.37 21.31 29.73
C LEU A 37 1.42 20.81 30.73
N ARG A 38 2.71 20.79 30.37
CA ARG A 38 3.78 20.34 31.26
C ARG A 38 3.82 21.06 32.62
N PRO A 39 3.59 22.38 32.72
CA PRO A 39 3.53 23.05 34.03
C PRO A 39 2.42 22.48 34.93
N ALA A 40 1.23 22.19 34.38
CA ALA A 40 0.13 21.59 35.13
C ALA A 40 0.43 20.14 35.51
N TYR A 41 1.04 19.38 34.60
CA TYR A 41 1.55 18.02 34.85
C TYR A 41 2.49 17.99 36.07
N ASN A 42 3.49 18.87 36.09
CA ASN A 42 4.46 18.95 37.20
C ASN A 42 3.81 19.44 38.50
N TRP A 43 2.99 20.49 38.42
CA TRP A 43 2.32 21.05 39.60
C TRP A 43 1.50 20.00 40.36
N LEU A 44 0.71 19.18 39.64
CA LEU A 44 -0.13 18.18 40.29
C LEU A 44 0.71 17.09 40.99
N LEU A 45 1.81 16.67 40.37
CA LEU A 45 2.73 15.71 40.98
C LEU A 45 3.45 16.28 42.20
N GLU A 46 3.89 17.54 42.14
CA GLU A 46 4.53 18.22 43.26
C GLU A 46 3.56 18.41 44.43
N ALA A 47 2.33 18.83 44.14
CA ALA A 47 1.28 19.05 45.14
C ALA A 47 0.91 17.77 45.91
N LEU A 48 1.08 16.61 45.29
CA LEU A 48 0.77 15.31 45.87
C LEU A 48 2.01 14.57 46.40
N ASP A 49 3.19 15.19 46.39
CA ASP A 49 4.48 14.57 46.74
C ASP A 49 4.82 13.33 45.89
N HIS A 50 4.45 13.37 44.61
CA HIS A 50 4.87 12.40 43.59
C HIS A 50 6.12 12.86 42.81
N LYS A 51 6.48 14.14 42.91
CA LYS A 51 7.64 14.75 42.24
C LYS A 51 8.32 15.78 43.14
N ILE A 52 9.65 15.87 43.05
CA ILE A 52 10.41 16.93 43.72
C ILE A 52 10.45 18.16 42.79
N PRO A 53 10.11 19.36 43.29
CA PRO A 53 10.19 20.58 42.50
C PRO A 53 11.59 20.81 41.93
N ALA A 54 11.67 21.13 40.64
CA ALA A 54 12.91 21.39 39.92
C ALA A 54 13.96 20.26 39.99
N SER A 55 13.55 19.01 40.26
CA SER A 55 14.44 17.84 40.31
C SER A 55 13.89 16.68 39.47
N GLU A 56 14.82 15.90 38.92
CA GLU A 56 14.56 14.68 38.15
C GLU A 56 14.77 13.42 38.99
N GLU A 57 15.14 13.56 40.26
CA GLU A 57 15.40 12.42 41.16
C GLU A 57 14.13 11.64 41.54
N LYS A 58 12.96 12.29 41.48
CA LYS A 58 11.67 11.71 41.84
C LYS A 58 10.58 12.11 40.84
N GLY A 59 9.79 11.11 40.45
CA GLY A 59 8.60 11.27 39.61
C GLY A 59 8.90 11.31 38.11
N PRO A 60 7.88 11.11 37.26
CA PRO A 60 8.04 11.07 35.81
C PRO A 60 8.49 12.41 35.24
N MET A 61 9.12 12.35 34.06
CA MET A 61 9.57 13.51 33.30
C MET A 61 8.85 13.56 31.95
N GLN A 62 7.98 14.55 31.76
CA GLN A 62 7.38 14.80 30.46
C GLN A 62 8.44 15.37 29.50
N ARG A 63 8.54 14.79 28.30
CA ARG A 63 9.37 15.26 27.18
C ARG A 63 8.61 15.16 25.87
N GLU A 64 8.67 16.24 25.10
CA GLU A 64 7.88 16.37 23.90
C GLU A 64 8.71 16.16 22.64
N TYR A 65 8.13 15.51 21.63
CA TYR A 65 8.70 15.35 20.30
C TYR A 65 7.72 15.78 19.21
N GLY A 66 8.22 16.19 18.05
CA GLY A 66 7.39 16.59 16.92
C GLY A 66 6.65 15.40 16.33
N ARG A 67 5.38 15.59 15.97
CA ARG A 67 4.58 14.51 15.36
C ARG A 67 5.02 14.22 13.93
N LEU A 68 4.72 13.01 13.46
CA LEU A 68 4.86 12.62 12.06
C LEU A 68 3.57 12.95 11.30
N ASN A 69 3.67 13.81 10.28
CA ASN A 69 2.58 14.08 9.36
C ASN A 69 2.88 13.48 8.00
N VAL A 70 1.93 12.74 7.43
CA VAL A 70 2.03 12.22 6.07
C VAL A 70 1.11 13.04 5.16
N GLU A 71 1.68 13.84 4.27
CA GLU A 71 0.97 14.63 3.27
C GLU A 71 0.37 13.74 2.17
N GLY A 72 -0.75 14.16 1.58
CA GLY A 72 -1.42 13.44 0.50
C GLY A 72 -2.42 12.37 0.93
N THR A 73 -2.59 12.19 2.25
CA THR A 73 -3.53 11.23 2.83
C THR A 73 -4.36 11.86 3.96
N ILE A 74 -5.29 11.08 4.51
CA ILE A 74 -6.17 11.45 5.62
C ILE A 74 -5.81 10.60 6.83
N LEU A 75 -5.52 11.26 7.95
CA LEU A 75 -5.23 10.63 9.24
C LEU A 75 -6.31 10.91 10.31
N SER A 76 -7.16 11.91 10.09
CA SER A 76 -8.27 12.22 11.00
C SER A 76 -9.24 11.05 11.11
N LYS A 77 -9.48 10.58 12.33
CA LYS A 77 -10.39 9.49 12.64
C LYS A 77 -11.79 9.75 12.08
N ARG A 78 -12.33 10.96 12.29
CA ARG A 78 -13.64 11.39 11.79
C ARG A 78 -13.72 11.28 10.27
N ARG A 79 -12.72 11.79 9.56
CA ARG A 79 -12.69 11.76 8.09
C ARG A 79 -12.56 10.33 7.56
N ILE A 80 -11.75 9.48 8.20
CA ILE A 80 -11.67 8.05 7.85
C ILE A 80 -13.01 7.35 8.10
N GLN A 81 -13.68 7.64 9.22
CA GLN A 81 -15.01 7.09 9.50
C GLN A 81 -16.02 7.46 8.42
N MET A 82 -16.03 8.71 7.95
CA MET A 82 -16.87 9.14 6.82
C MET A 82 -16.56 8.37 5.54
N LEU A 83 -15.30 7.99 5.29
CA LEU A 83 -14.92 7.16 4.15
C LEU A 83 -15.39 5.70 4.31
N VAL A 84 -15.41 5.18 5.53
CA VAL A 84 -15.79 3.79 5.84
C VAL A 84 -17.31 3.61 5.89
N GLU A 85 -18.03 4.53 6.50
CA GLU A 85 -19.46 4.42 6.79
C GLU A 85 -20.34 5.19 5.78
N GLY A 86 -19.74 6.13 5.05
CA GLY A 86 -20.47 7.13 4.28
C GLY A 86 -21.12 8.19 5.18
N VAL A 87 -21.88 9.10 4.58
CA VAL A 87 -22.65 10.15 5.27
C VAL A 87 -24.11 10.04 4.85
N LYS A 88 -25.04 9.80 5.78
CA LYS A 88 -26.48 9.74 5.48
C LYS A 88 -27.13 11.11 5.57
N ALA A 89 -28.00 11.43 4.62
CA ALA A 89 -28.84 12.63 4.69
C ALA A 89 -29.79 12.56 5.91
N GLY A 90 -29.66 13.52 6.84
CA GLY A 90 -30.53 13.61 8.01
C GLY A 90 -30.22 12.62 9.15
N GLY A 91 -29.12 11.86 9.05
CA GLY A 91 -28.55 11.20 10.23
C GLY A 91 -27.98 12.26 11.15
N GLN A 92 -28.22 12.13 12.46
CA GLN A 92 -27.67 13.02 13.50
C GLN A 92 -26.27 13.47 13.09
N GLN A 93 -26.07 14.80 13.02
CA GLN A 93 -24.73 15.34 13.26
C GLN A 93 -24.16 14.58 14.44
N PRO A 94 -22.86 14.23 14.44
CA PRO A 94 -22.24 13.64 15.62
C PRO A 94 -22.79 14.36 16.84
N SER A 95 -23.31 13.61 17.81
CA SER A 95 -24.00 14.20 18.97
C SER A 95 -23.17 15.37 19.51
N GLU A 96 -23.77 16.38 20.17
CA GLU A 96 -22.97 17.48 20.74
C GLU A 96 -21.74 16.97 21.54
N GLU A 97 -21.82 15.77 22.14
CA GLU A 97 -20.70 15.06 22.76
C GLU A 97 -19.60 14.57 21.79
N GLU A 98 -19.96 14.06 20.61
CA GLU A 98 -19.02 13.70 19.54
C GLU A 98 -18.49 14.93 18.79
N GLU A 99 -19.29 16.00 18.67
CA GLU A 99 -18.85 17.31 18.20
C GLU A 99 -17.90 17.97 19.20
N LEU A 100 -18.13 17.86 20.51
CA LEU A 100 -17.24 18.35 21.57
C LEU A 100 -15.96 17.51 21.67
N ALA A 101 -16.03 16.19 21.53
CA ALA A 101 -14.84 15.32 21.52
C ALA A 101 -13.99 15.55 20.26
N GLY A 102 -14.62 15.71 19.10
CA GLY A 102 -13.94 16.05 17.85
C GLY A 102 -13.42 17.48 17.84
N ALA A 103 -14.15 18.43 18.44
CA ALA A 103 -13.68 19.79 18.64
C ALA A 103 -12.59 19.89 19.69
N ALA A 104 -12.49 18.99 20.68
CA ALA A 104 -11.36 18.92 21.59
C ALA A 104 -10.10 18.36 20.90
N GLU A 105 -10.25 17.37 20.02
CA GLU A 105 -9.18 16.90 19.12
C GLU A 105 -8.78 17.99 18.11
N GLU A 106 -9.74 18.70 17.51
CA GLU A 106 -9.49 19.81 16.57
C GLU A 106 -9.03 21.10 17.28
N LEU A 107 -9.42 21.41 18.51
CA LEU A 107 -8.91 22.54 19.31
C LEU A 107 -7.48 22.27 19.77
N GLN A 108 -7.14 21.02 20.10
CA GLN A 108 -5.74 20.59 20.25
C GLN A 108 -4.94 20.75 18.96
N ILE A 109 -5.60 20.72 17.79
CA ILE A 109 -4.99 20.94 16.47
C ILE A 109 -5.08 22.43 16.05
N ALA A 110 -6.04 23.22 16.51
CA ALA A 110 -6.37 24.56 16.01
C ALA A 110 -5.91 25.70 16.94
N GLU A 111 -5.51 25.41 18.18
CA GLU A 111 -4.66 26.34 18.94
C GLU A 111 -3.24 26.43 18.34
N THR A 112 -2.94 25.65 17.30
CA THR A 112 -1.72 25.72 16.50
C THR A 112 -1.87 26.71 15.34
N GLY A 113 -0.94 27.66 15.25
CA GLY A 113 -0.97 28.80 14.33
C GLY A 113 -0.94 28.46 12.84
N GLU A 114 -2.11 28.18 12.29
CA GLU A 114 -2.47 28.53 10.92
C GLU A 114 -3.53 29.64 10.98
N GLU A 115 -3.11 30.89 10.72
CA GLU A 115 -4.08 31.90 10.29
C GLU A 115 -4.71 31.38 8.99
N GLU A 116 -6.04 31.18 9.00
CA GLU A 116 -6.82 30.98 7.78
C GLU A 116 -6.58 32.19 6.86
N ALA A 117 -5.68 32.04 5.89
CA ALA A 117 -5.59 32.96 4.78
C ALA A 117 -6.90 32.88 4.00
N GLY A 118 -7.64 33.98 4.00
CA GLY A 118 -8.99 34.10 3.46
C GLY A 118 -9.14 33.39 2.11
N ALA A 119 -10.00 32.39 2.08
CA ALA A 119 -10.44 31.76 0.85
C ALA A 119 -11.15 32.82 -0.01
N GLU A 120 -10.56 33.17 -1.15
CA GLU A 120 -11.34 33.76 -2.24
C GLU A 120 -12.42 32.75 -2.62
N THR A 121 -13.65 33.07 -2.25
CA THR A 121 -14.84 32.30 -2.57
C THR A 121 -15.02 32.26 -4.09
N ALA A 122 -14.55 31.20 -4.74
CA ALA A 122 -15.17 30.77 -5.99
C ALA A 122 -16.62 30.41 -5.66
N VAL A 123 -17.56 31.24 -6.12
CA VAL A 123 -18.99 31.08 -5.91
C VAL A 123 -19.45 29.79 -6.59
N SER A 124 -19.43 28.67 -5.86
CA SER A 124 -20.16 27.48 -6.24
C SER A 124 -21.62 27.67 -5.82
N LYS A 125 -22.53 27.42 -6.78
CA LYS A 125 -23.97 27.53 -6.57
C LYS A 125 -24.42 26.68 -5.37
N PRO A 126 -25.44 27.12 -4.62
CA PRO A 126 -25.95 26.35 -3.49
C PRO A 126 -26.53 25.05 -4.02
N VAL A 127 -25.88 23.92 -3.72
CA VAL A 127 -26.48 22.60 -3.91
C VAL A 127 -27.49 22.42 -2.78
N SER A 128 -28.73 22.82 -3.06
CA SER A 128 -29.88 22.42 -2.27
C SER A 128 -30.10 20.92 -2.48
N GLY A 129 -29.60 20.10 -1.56
CA GLY A 129 -29.82 18.66 -1.61
C GLY A 129 -29.20 17.96 -0.42
N THR A 130 -30.04 17.35 0.41
CA THR A 130 -29.66 16.37 1.42
C THR A 130 -29.04 15.15 0.72
N GLN A 131 -27.75 15.22 0.41
CA GLN A 131 -27.06 14.17 -0.34
C GLN A 131 -26.55 13.09 0.62
N THR A 132 -26.96 11.84 0.38
CA THR A 132 -26.35 10.68 1.02
C THR A 132 -25.08 10.32 0.25
N ILE A 133 -23.94 10.32 0.95
CA ILE A 133 -22.63 9.98 0.41
C ILE A 133 -22.34 8.51 0.79
N PRO A 134 -22.08 7.62 -0.17
CA PRO A 134 -21.78 6.23 0.14
C PRO A 134 -20.36 6.07 0.72
N PRO A 135 -20.06 4.92 1.35
CA PRO A 135 -18.69 4.51 1.65
C PRO A 135 -17.78 4.57 0.42
N VAL A 136 -16.53 4.99 0.63
CA VAL A 136 -15.47 5.09 -0.40
C VAL A 136 -14.48 3.92 -0.29
N VAL A 137 -14.28 3.41 0.93
CA VAL A 137 -13.32 2.35 1.25
C VAL A 137 -14.00 1.12 1.84
N ARG A 138 -13.36 -0.04 1.75
CA ARG A 138 -13.90 -1.33 2.20
C ARG A 138 -14.05 -1.44 3.71
N GLY A 139 -13.30 -0.64 4.46
CA GLY A 139 -13.23 -0.68 5.92
C GLY A 139 -12.01 0.06 6.43
N TRP A 140 -11.80 0.01 7.75
CA TRP A 140 -10.65 0.62 8.43
C TRP A 140 -9.29 0.04 8.01
N ASP A 141 -9.30 -1.15 7.40
CA ASP A 141 -8.12 -1.85 6.92
C ASP A 141 -8.01 -1.85 5.39
N ASP A 142 -8.78 -1.02 4.67
CA ASP A 142 -8.65 -0.87 3.23
C ASP A 142 -7.21 -0.44 2.85
N PRO A 143 -6.51 -1.15 1.94
CA PRO A 143 -5.11 -0.86 1.59
C PRO A 143 -4.79 0.56 1.10
N ARG A 144 -5.81 1.36 0.76
CA ARG A 144 -5.66 2.77 0.36
C ARG A 144 -5.55 3.73 1.55
N LEU A 145 -5.87 3.27 2.76
CA LEU A 145 -5.74 4.05 4.00
C LEU A 145 -4.35 3.92 4.63
N PHE A 146 -4.06 4.81 5.58
CA PHE A 146 -2.78 4.88 6.30
C PHE A 146 -2.89 4.46 7.77
N THR A 147 -3.99 3.78 8.13
CA THR A 147 -4.07 3.09 9.41
C THR A 147 -3.05 1.95 9.44
N LEU A 148 -2.54 1.59 10.62
CA LEU A 148 -1.56 0.49 10.71
C LEU A 148 -2.11 -0.85 10.20
N VAL A 149 -3.41 -1.08 10.39
CA VAL A 149 -4.09 -2.29 9.88
C VAL A 149 -4.22 -2.27 8.35
N ALA A 150 -4.45 -1.10 7.74
CA ALA A 150 -4.46 -0.94 6.29
C ALA A 150 -3.06 -1.12 5.69
N LEU A 151 -2.02 -0.52 6.27
CA LEU A 151 -0.65 -0.68 5.81
C LEU A 151 -0.18 -2.14 5.94
N ARG A 152 -0.58 -2.83 7.02
CA ARG A 152 -0.35 -4.27 7.18
C ARG A 152 -1.05 -5.07 6.07
N ARG A 153 -2.34 -4.84 5.82
CA ARG A 153 -3.11 -5.53 4.77
C ARG A 153 -2.61 -5.24 3.35
N ARG A 154 -2.14 -4.01 3.12
CA ARG A 154 -1.45 -3.59 1.89
C ARG A 154 -0.14 -4.38 1.68
N GLY A 155 0.40 -4.99 2.73
CA GLY A 155 1.61 -5.81 2.70
C GLY A 155 2.87 -5.04 3.07
N VAL A 156 2.77 -3.88 3.74
CA VAL A 156 3.95 -3.15 4.21
C VAL A 156 4.62 -3.93 5.35
N PRO A 157 5.91 -4.33 5.22
CA PRO A 157 6.59 -5.03 6.30
C PRO A 157 6.79 -4.12 7.52
N PRO A 158 6.66 -4.64 8.75
CA PRO A 158 6.91 -3.85 9.95
C PRO A 158 8.34 -3.31 10.02
N GLY A 159 9.33 -4.06 9.51
CA GLY A 159 10.72 -3.61 9.43
C GLY A 159 10.91 -2.40 8.52
N ALA A 160 10.13 -2.28 7.44
CA ALA A 160 10.16 -1.11 6.57
C ALA A 160 9.65 0.15 7.30
N LEU A 161 8.57 0.05 8.09
CA LEU A 161 8.05 1.16 8.89
C LEU A 161 9.02 1.58 10.00
N LYS A 162 9.62 0.61 10.71
CA LYS A 162 10.65 0.89 11.71
C LYS A 162 11.83 1.62 11.09
N LYS A 163 12.34 1.13 9.95
CA LYS A 163 13.43 1.76 9.22
C LYS A 163 13.07 3.18 8.79
N PHE A 164 11.87 3.40 8.29
CA PHE A 164 11.38 4.73 7.92
C PHE A 164 11.41 5.71 9.11
N VAL A 165 10.88 5.31 10.28
CA VAL A 165 10.90 6.14 11.49
C VAL A 165 12.33 6.41 11.97
N LEU A 166 13.21 5.41 11.91
CA LEU A 166 14.62 5.57 12.28
C LEU A 166 15.36 6.55 11.35
N ASP A 167 15.10 6.47 10.05
CA ASP A 167 15.74 7.32 9.05
C ASP A 167 15.27 8.79 9.13
N LEU A 168 14.01 9.03 9.52
CA LEU A 168 13.48 10.38 9.77
C LEU A 168 14.10 11.03 11.01
N GLY A 169 14.40 10.23 12.03
CA GLY A 169 14.86 10.71 13.33
C GLY A 169 13.74 11.31 14.18
N VAL A 170 14.06 11.62 15.44
CA VAL A 170 13.12 12.20 16.41
C VAL A 170 13.69 13.52 16.90
N THR A 171 12.95 14.61 16.67
CA THR A 171 13.30 15.97 17.13
C THR A 171 12.07 16.65 17.71
N LYS A 172 12.19 17.88 18.22
CA LYS A 172 11.04 18.70 18.62
C LYS A 172 10.26 19.29 17.42
N ALA A 173 10.88 19.41 16.26
CA ALA A 173 10.18 19.90 15.07
C ALA A 173 9.29 18.79 14.50
N ASN A 174 8.10 19.15 14.03
CA ASN A 174 7.22 18.22 13.32
C ASN A 174 7.93 17.69 12.06
N ALA A 175 7.69 16.40 11.78
CA ALA A 175 8.23 15.73 10.62
C ALA A 175 7.12 15.62 9.55
N ASP A 176 7.14 16.52 8.59
CA ASP A 176 6.23 16.47 7.44
C ASP A 176 6.85 15.64 6.31
N THR A 177 6.16 14.58 5.90
CA THR A 177 6.65 13.65 4.88
C THR A 177 5.60 13.44 3.79
N LYS A 178 6.05 13.33 2.54
CA LYS A 178 5.17 13.03 1.42
C LYS A 178 4.96 11.52 1.30
N MET A 179 3.77 11.07 0.85
CA MET A 179 3.50 9.64 0.62
C MET A 179 4.58 8.92 -0.19
N HIS A 180 5.13 9.58 -1.23
CA HIS A 180 6.14 8.95 -2.09
C HIS A 180 7.45 8.64 -1.35
N MET A 181 7.77 9.36 -0.27
CA MET A 181 8.95 9.10 0.56
C MET A 181 8.79 7.82 1.37
N LEU A 182 7.59 7.60 1.93
CA LEU A 182 7.25 6.34 2.58
C LEU A 182 7.29 5.17 1.57
N ASP A 183 6.67 5.35 0.41
CA ASP A 183 6.70 4.34 -0.67
C ASP A 183 8.14 4.02 -1.12
N ALA A 184 9.03 5.02 -1.20
CA ALA A 184 10.43 4.83 -1.54
C ALA A 184 11.20 4.03 -0.48
N SER A 185 10.93 4.30 0.81
CA SER A 185 11.52 3.52 1.90
C SER A 185 11.05 2.05 1.86
N ILE A 186 9.74 1.84 1.67
CA ILE A 186 9.15 0.50 1.52
C ILE A 186 9.76 -0.23 0.32
N ARG A 187 9.87 0.44 -0.83
CA ARG A 187 10.46 -0.13 -2.05
C ARG A 187 11.90 -0.56 -1.84
N THR A 188 12.72 0.31 -1.26
CA THR A 188 14.15 0.05 -1.00
C THR A 188 14.33 -1.14 -0.05
N TYR A 189 13.45 -1.23 0.95
CA TYR A 189 13.45 -2.35 1.87
C TYR A 189 13.04 -3.65 1.17
N LEU A 190 11.95 -3.65 0.40
CA LEU A 190 11.44 -4.85 -0.30
C LEU A 190 12.42 -5.36 -1.37
N GLU A 191 13.10 -4.47 -2.11
CA GLU A 191 14.05 -4.84 -3.18
C GLU A 191 15.12 -5.86 -2.75
N ARG A 192 15.52 -5.81 -1.47
CA ARG A 192 16.55 -6.67 -0.89
C ARG A 192 15.99 -7.91 -0.19
N THR A 193 14.74 -7.83 0.25
CA THR A 193 14.20 -8.72 1.29
C THR A 193 13.23 -9.77 0.76
N VAL A 194 12.59 -9.53 -0.40
CA VAL A 194 11.59 -10.44 -0.95
C VAL A 194 12.09 -11.20 -2.19
N PRO A 195 11.59 -12.43 -2.45
CA PRO A 195 11.88 -13.15 -3.68
C PRO A 195 11.23 -12.47 -4.89
N ARG A 196 11.72 -12.81 -6.08
CA ARG A 196 11.22 -12.32 -7.37
C ARG A 196 10.46 -13.42 -8.08
N LEU A 197 9.31 -13.04 -8.62
CA LEU A 197 8.46 -13.88 -9.44
C LEU A 197 8.01 -13.15 -10.69
N ILE A 198 7.46 -13.89 -11.65
CA ILE A 198 6.71 -13.34 -12.78
C ILE A 198 5.22 -13.26 -12.44
N VAL A 199 4.65 -12.07 -12.66
CA VAL A 199 3.20 -11.82 -12.65
C VAL A 199 2.83 -11.10 -13.92
N VAL A 200 1.82 -11.62 -14.61
CA VAL A 200 1.16 -11.01 -15.76
C VAL A 200 -0.18 -10.47 -15.30
N LEU A 201 -0.43 -9.16 -15.39
CA LEU A 201 -1.65 -8.54 -14.88
C LEU A 201 -2.81 -8.64 -15.87
N ASP A 202 -2.54 -8.40 -17.15
CA ASP A 202 -3.53 -8.50 -18.22
C ASP A 202 -3.01 -9.45 -19.31
N PRO A 203 -3.27 -10.76 -19.19
CA PRO A 203 -2.64 -11.76 -20.05
C PRO A 203 -3.17 -11.71 -21.49
N ILE A 204 -2.24 -11.77 -22.44
CA ILE A 204 -2.48 -12.16 -23.83
C ILE A 204 -1.86 -13.53 -24.05
N LYS A 205 -2.64 -14.46 -24.63
CA LYS A 205 -2.14 -15.78 -25.02
C LYS A 205 -1.22 -15.65 -26.24
N VAL A 206 -0.09 -16.35 -26.21
CA VAL A 206 0.85 -16.43 -27.32
C VAL A 206 1.06 -17.89 -27.66
N VAL A 207 0.85 -18.26 -28.92
CA VAL A 207 1.10 -19.61 -29.46
C VAL A 207 2.30 -19.56 -30.38
N ILE A 208 3.31 -20.38 -30.08
CA ILE A 208 4.56 -20.45 -30.82
C ILE A 208 4.45 -21.54 -31.91
N ASP A 209 4.28 -21.12 -33.16
CA ASP A 209 3.89 -22.00 -34.26
C ASP A 209 4.89 -23.10 -34.57
N ASN A 210 6.19 -22.79 -34.45
CA ASN A 210 7.28 -23.68 -34.86
C ASN A 210 7.79 -24.58 -33.72
N LEU A 211 7.11 -24.62 -32.58
CA LEU A 211 7.36 -25.59 -31.51
C LEU A 211 6.35 -26.74 -31.57
N PRO A 212 6.75 -27.99 -31.24
CA PRO A 212 5.83 -29.11 -31.16
C PRO A 212 4.84 -28.92 -29.99
N GLU A 213 3.67 -29.57 -30.07
CA GLU A 213 2.59 -29.42 -29.06
C GLU A 213 3.02 -29.87 -27.66
N ASP A 214 3.89 -30.87 -27.59
CA ASP A 214 4.45 -31.43 -26.36
C ASP A 214 5.77 -30.77 -25.94
N TYR A 215 6.16 -29.67 -26.59
CA TYR A 215 7.38 -28.94 -26.23
C TYR A 215 7.33 -28.46 -24.79
N LEU A 216 8.33 -28.87 -24.01
CA LEU A 216 8.54 -28.45 -22.64
C LEU A 216 10.04 -28.31 -22.37
N GLU A 217 10.44 -27.12 -21.97
CA GLU A 217 11.78 -26.86 -21.47
C GLU A 217 11.69 -26.23 -20.08
N GLU A 218 12.22 -26.91 -19.07
CA GLU A 218 12.26 -26.39 -17.71
C GLU A 218 13.45 -25.45 -17.53
N ARG A 219 13.17 -24.21 -17.12
CA ARG A 219 14.20 -23.20 -16.84
C ARG A 219 14.43 -23.07 -15.35
N ASP A 220 15.68 -23.17 -14.93
CA ASP A 220 16.11 -22.88 -13.55
C ASP A 220 16.20 -21.37 -13.35
N VAL A 221 15.28 -20.81 -12.56
CA VAL A 221 15.19 -19.37 -12.30
C VAL A 221 15.50 -19.10 -10.82
N PRO A 222 16.47 -18.23 -10.50
CA PRO A 222 16.72 -17.86 -9.11
C PRO A 222 15.64 -16.91 -8.60
N PHE A 223 15.18 -17.12 -7.36
CA PHE A 223 14.28 -16.17 -6.68
C PHE A 223 14.94 -14.81 -6.49
N ASP A 224 16.27 -14.74 -6.36
CA ASP A 224 17.03 -13.51 -6.39
C ASP A 224 18.44 -13.77 -6.95
N PRO A 225 18.83 -13.16 -8.08
CA PRO A 225 20.16 -13.34 -8.67
C PRO A 225 21.32 -12.95 -7.73
N LYS A 226 21.07 -12.07 -6.75
CA LYS A 226 22.08 -11.58 -5.81
C LYS A 226 22.13 -12.37 -4.51
N ASP A 227 21.10 -13.17 -4.22
CA ASP A 227 20.95 -13.87 -2.95
C ASP A 227 20.57 -15.34 -3.18
N LYS A 228 21.60 -16.20 -3.18
CA LYS A 228 21.48 -17.63 -3.43
C LYS A 228 20.70 -18.36 -2.32
N GLU A 229 20.64 -17.80 -1.10
CA GLU A 229 19.95 -18.43 0.04
C GLU A 229 18.42 -18.46 -0.19
N LYS A 230 17.89 -17.55 -1.03
CA LYS A 230 16.46 -17.59 -1.41
C LYS A 230 16.13 -18.80 -2.30
N GLY A 231 17.13 -19.44 -2.90
CA GLY A 231 16.98 -20.62 -3.74
C GLY A 231 16.55 -20.33 -5.18
N MET A 232 16.10 -21.37 -5.87
CA MET A 232 15.65 -21.33 -7.26
C MET A 232 14.35 -22.11 -7.42
N HIS A 233 13.64 -21.87 -8.52
CA HIS A 233 12.46 -22.63 -8.94
C HIS A 233 12.51 -22.97 -10.43
N LYS A 234 11.64 -23.89 -10.85
CA LYS A 234 11.48 -24.28 -12.25
C LYS A 234 10.38 -23.45 -12.92
N LEU A 235 10.67 -22.90 -14.09
CA LEU A 235 9.70 -22.21 -14.95
C LEU A 235 9.53 -23.01 -16.25
N PRO A 236 8.32 -23.52 -16.56
CA PRO A 236 8.09 -24.29 -17.77
C PRO A 236 7.97 -23.37 -18.99
N PHE A 237 8.88 -23.48 -19.96
CA PHE A 237 8.74 -22.88 -21.29
C PHE A 237 8.08 -23.90 -22.23
N THR A 238 6.89 -23.56 -22.73
CA THR A 238 6.08 -24.45 -23.57
C THR A 238 5.63 -23.73 -24.84
N LYS A 239 4.94 -24.46 -25.73
CA LYS A 239 4.37 -23.88 -26.96
C LYS A 239 3.41 -22.71 -26.71
N THR A 240 2.69 -22.74 -25.60
CA THR A 240 1.72 -21.71 -25.22
C THR A 240 2.22 -20.95 -24.01
N ILE A 241 2.41 -19.64 -24.17
CA ILE A 241 2.80 -18.74 -23.09
C ILE A 241 1.81 -17.58 -22.98
N TYR A 242 1.86 -16.88 -21.85
CA TYR A 242 1.10 -15.67 -21.61
C TYR A 242 2.06 -14.51 -21.36
N ILE A 243 1.81 -13.37 -21.99
CA ILE A 243 2.55 -12.11 -21.80
C ILE A 243 1.59 -11.02 -21.32
N ASP A 244 2.12 -9.94 -20.76
CA ASP A 244 1.30 -8.80 -20.38
C ASP A 244 0.87 -7.98 -21.61
N ARG A 245 -0.38 -7.51 -21.61
CA ARG A 245 -0.96 -6.70 -22.68
C ARG A 245 -0.16 -5.42 -22.93
N ASP A 246 0.45 -4.84 -21.90
CA ASP A 246 1.29 -3.64 -22.04
C ASP A 246 2.61 -3.90 -22.79
N ASP A 247 2.95 -5.17 -23.06
CA ASP A 247 4.10 -5.58 -23.85
C ASP A 247 3.76 -5.87 -25.32
N PHE A 248 2.50 -5.66 -25.75
CA PHE A 248 2.08 -5.77 -27.15
C PHE A 248 1.44 -4.48 -27.69
N ARG A 249 1.74 -4.13 -28.94
CA ARG A 249 1.03 -3.08 -29.70
C ARG A 249 0.65 -3.58 -31.08
N GLU A 250 -0.56 -3.23 -31.54
CA GLU A 250 -1.04 -3.56 -32.88
C GLU A 250 -0.30 -2.79 -33.98
N VAL A 251 0.12 -1.58 -33.66
CA VAL A 251 0.87 -0.69 -34.54
C VAL A 251 2.26 -0.48 -33.94
N ASP A 252 3.28 -0.65 -34.78
CA ASP A 252 4.66 -0.39 -34.39
C ASP A 252 4.86 1.09 -34.04
N ASP A 253 5.65 1.33 -33.01
CA ASP A 253 6.03 2.66 -32.57
C ASP A 253 7.55 2.67 -32.32
N PRO A 254 8.31 3.63 -32.88
CA PRO A 254 9.76 3.69 -32.70
C PRO A 254 10.23 3.72 -31.24
N ASP A 255 9.41 4.27 -30.34
CA ASP A 255 9.67 4.39 -28.91
C ASP A 255 9.14 3.18 -28.11
N PHE A 256 8.54 2.19 -28.79
CA PHE A 256 8.06 0.95 -28.19
C PHE A 256 8.96 -0.23 -28.51
N PHE A 257 9.79 -0.63 -27.53
CA PHE A 257 10.79 -1.69 -27.72
C PHE A 257 10.30 -3.14 -27.49
N ARG A 258 9.01 -3.34 -27.25
CA ARG A 258 8.43 -4.68 -26.99
C ARG A 258 7.81 -5.26 -28.26
N LEU A 259 6.74 -6.05 -28.14
CA LEU A 259 6.24 -6.86 -29.23
C LEU A 259 5.22 -6.11 -30.08
N ALA A 260 5.38 -6.18 -31.39
CA ALA A 260 4.43 -5.69 -32.38
C ALA A 260 4.48 -6.62 -33.62
N PRO A 261 3.49 -6.60 -34.51
CA PRO A 261 3.51 -7.43 -35.73
C PRO A 261 4.83 -7.31 -36.51
N GLY A 262 5.48 -8.44 -36.77
CA GLY A 262 6.78 -8.51 -37.47
C GLY A 262 8.01 -8.18 -36.62
N LYS A 263 7.85 -7.72 -35.37
CA LYS A 263 8.95 -7.42 -34.45
C LYS A 263 9.27 -8.60 -33.56
N SER A 264 10.51 -8.58 -33.07
CA SER A 264 11.03 -9.55 -32.12
C SER A 264 11.21 -8.97 -30.74
N VAL A 265 11.03 -9.80 -29.71
CA VAL A 265 11.30 -9.48 -28.31
C VAL A 265 12.05 -10.63 -27.66
N GLY A 266 12.90 -10.34 -26.68
CA GLY A 266 13.46 -11.39 -25.83
C GLY A 266 12.47 -11.79 -24.74
N LEU A 267 12.51 -13.04 -24.31
CA LEU A 267 11.76 -13.53 -23.15
C LEU A 267 12.72 -13.66 -21.96
N LEU A 268 12.35 -13.21 -20.76
CA LEU A 268 13.20 -13.38 -19.57
C LEU A 268 13.53 -14.88 -19.34
N TYR A 269 14.77 -15.21 -19.03
CA TYR A 269 15.23 -16.59 -18.76
C TYR A 269 15.12 -17.61 -19.92
N VAL A 270 14.88 -17.14 -21.15
CA VAL A 270 14.85 -17.97 -22.36
C VAL A 270 15.97 -17.57 -23.32
N ASP A 271 16.56 -18.52 -24.03
CA ASP A 271 17.80 -18.28 -24.79
C ASP A 271 17.58 -17.48 -26.07
N HIS A 272 16.49 -17.73 -26.79
CA HIS A 272 16.26 -17.15 -28.10
C HIS A 272 15.14 -16.11 -28.13
N PRO A 273 15.12 -15.22 -29.13
CA PRO A 273 14.04 -14.25 -29.31
C PRO A 273 12.75 -14.89 -29.82
N LEU A 274 11.64 -14.20 -29.58
CA LEU A 274 10.31 -14.49 -30.08
C LEU A 274 9.91 -13.40 -31.09
N ARG A 275 9.41 -13.77 -32.28
CA ARG A 275 8.88 -12.82 -33.28
C ARG A 275 7.38 -13.00 -33.49
N CYS A 276 6.63 -11.90 -33.42
CA CYS A 276 5.20 -11.89 -33.70
C CYS A 276 4.95 -12.03 -35.20
N LYS A 277 4.12 -13.00 -35.60
CA LYS A 277 3.66 -13.20 -36.98
C LYS A 277 2.33 -12.52 -37.22
N SER A 278 1.36 -12.81 -36.37
CA SER A 278 -0.01 -12.32 -36.49
C SER A 278 -0.67 -12.31 -35.12
N PHE A 279 -1.86 -11.73 -35.06
CA PHE A 279 -2.67 -11.72 -33.86
C PHE A 279 -4.15 -11.78 -34.25
N THR A 280 -4.98 -12.20 -33.31
CA THR A 280 -6.43 -12.18 -33.42
C THR A 280 -7.02 -11.34 -32.30
N LYS A 281 -8.24 -10.84 -32.54
CA LYS A 281 -9.00 -10.06 -31.56
C LYS A 281 -10.21 -10.85 -31.08
N GLY A 282 -10.58 -10.64 -29.83
CA GLY A 282 -11.85 -11.11 -29.27
C GLY A 282 -13.02 -10.26 -29.73
N GLU A 283 -14.22 -10.65 -29.29
CA GLU A 283 -15.47 -9.92 -29.54
C GLU A 283 -15.47 -8.51 -28.94
N ASP A 284 -14.66 -8.28 -27.90
CA ASP A 284 -14.47 -7.00 -27.23
C ASP A 284 -13.51 -6.05 -27.98
N GLY A 285 -12.98 -6.47 -29.13
CA GLY A 285 -12.03 -5.72 -29.94
C GLY A 285 -10.61 -5.70 -29.38
N LYS A 286 -10.33 -6.41 -28.27
CA LYS A 286 -8.98 -6.53 -27.71
C LYS A 286 -8.25 -7.73 -28.31
N VAL A 287 -6.93 -7.63 -28.39
CA VAL A 287 -6.07 -8.74 -28.83
C VAL A 287 -6.14 -9.89 -27.82
N ASN A 288 -6.54 -11.07 -28.25
CA ASN A 288 -6.71 -12.23 -27.37
C ASN A 288 -5.63 -13.30 -27.57
N GLU A 289 -5.18 -13.50 -28.81
CA GLU A 289 -4.13 -14.45 -29.15
C GLU A 289 -3.12 -13.83 -30.13
N ILE A 290 -1.84 -14.12 -29.90
CA ILE A 290 -0.72 -13.80 -30.79
C ILE A 290 -0.14 -15.10 -31.31
N ARG A 291 0.10 -15.17 -32.63
CA ARG A 291 0.89 -16.23 -33.26
C ARG A 291 2.31 -15.74 -33.44
N ALA A 292 3.27 -16.54 -33.01
CA ALA A 292 4.67 -16.17 -33.01
C ALA A 292 5.57 -17.32 -33.46
N GLU A 293 6.84 -17.02 -33.72
CA GLU A 293 7.89 -18.01 -33.87
C GLU A 293 9.07 -17.71 -32.94
N TYR A 294 9.80 -18.76 -32.60
CA TYR A 294 10.90 -18.74 -31.64
C TYR A 294 12.11 -19.45 -32.23
N GLY A 295 13.30 -18.88 -32.14
CA GLY A 295 14.50 -19.52 -32.65
C GLY A 295 15.72 -18.63 -32.70
N ALA A 296 16.91 -19.24 -32.80
CA ALA A 296 18.18 -18.52 -32.90
C ALA A 296 18.32 -17.70 -34.20
N ASP A 297 17.56 -18.08 -35.23
CA ASP A 297 17.44 -17.40 -36.52
C ASP A 297 16.52 -16.16 -36.47
N VAL A 298 15.74 -16.01 -35.39
CA VAL A 298 14.91 -14.83 -35.15
C VAL A 298 15.80 -13.64 -34.76
N PRO A 299 15.67 -12.47 -35.41
CA PRO A 299 16.44 -11.29 -35.03
C PRO A 299 16.24 -10.91 -33.56
N ALA A 300 17.32 -10.51 -32.89
CA ALA A 300 17.24 -10.08 -31.49
C ALA A 300 16.35 -8.84 -31.32
N GLY A 301 15.48 -8.86 -30.31
CA GLY A 301 14.67 -7.72 -29.91
C GLY A 301 15.45 -6.71 -29.07
N LYS A 302 14.93 -5.48 -28.97
CA LYS A 302 15.52 -4.40 -28.17
C LYS A 302 15.24 -4.51 -26.67
N ALA A 303 14.19 -5.24 -26.29
CA ALA A 303 13.79 -5.43 -24.89
C ALA A 303 13.60 -6.91 -24.56
N ARG A 304 13.55 -7.21 -23.26
CA ARG A 304 13.13 -8.51 -22.73
C ARG A 304 11.87 -8.33 -21.87
N ILE A 305 10.88 -9.20 -22.10
CA ILE A 305 9.58 -9.17 -21.40
C ILE A 305 9.41 -10.39 -20.51
N HIS A 306 8.57 -10.26 -19.49
CA HIS A 306 8.21 -11.39 -18.63
C HIS A 306 7.09 -12.21 -19.30
N TRP A 307 6.97 -13.48 -18.93
CA TRP A 307 6.02 -14.41 -19.53
C TRP A 307 5.74 -15.57 -18.58
N ILE A 308 4.62 -16.26 -18.76
CA ILE A 308 4.27 -17.47 -18.00
C ILE A 308 3.86 -18.57 -18.97
N GLY A 309 4.50 -19.74 -18.90
CA GLY A 309 4.15 -20.89 -19.74
C GLY A 309 2.97 -21.68 -19.22
N GLU A 310 2.19 -22.25 -20.13
CA GLU A 310 1.09 -23.15 -19.82
C GLU A 310 1.62 -24.58 -19.62
N SER A 311 1.42 -25.14 -18.42
CA SER A 311 1.81 -26.51 -18.09
C SER A 311 1.00 -27.05 -16.92
N ALA A 312 0.16 -28.06 -17.20
CA ALA A 312 -0.63 -28.74 -16.18
C ALA A 312 0.24 -29.45 -15.13
N ALA A 313 1.36 -30.05 -15.55
CA ALA A 313 2.29 -30.75 -14.65
C ALA A 313 2.89 -29.82 -13.58
N HIS A 314 3.07 -28.54 -13.92
CA HIS A 314 3.64 -27.52 -13.05
C HIS A 314 2.58 -26.64 -12.36
N LYS A 315 1.29 -26.89 -12.61
CA LYS A 315 0.18 -26.02 -12.19
C LYS A 315 0.36 -24.56 -12.66
N SER A 316 0.85 -24.37 -13.89
CA SER A 316 1.14 -23.07 -14.48
C SER A 316 0.21 -22.75 -15.65
N PRO A 317 -0.31 -21.51 -15.77
CA PRO A 317 -0.23 -20.42 -14.80
C PRO A 317 -1.12 -20.67 -13.57
N ILE A 318 -0.76 -20.05 -12.44
CA ILE A 318 -1.64 -19.93 -11.27
C ILE A 318 -2.51 -18.70 -11.48
N LYS A 319 -3.85 -18.88 -11.47
CA LYS A 319 -4.80 -17.78 -11.64
C LYS A 319 -4.91 -16.95 -10.37
N ALA A 320 -5.01 -15.63 -10.54
CA ALA A 320 -5.17 -14.69 -9.44
C ALA A 320 -5.97 -13.45 -9.84
N GLU A 321 -6.54 -12.78 -8.83
CA GLU A 321 -6.96 -11.39 -8.90
C GLU A 321 -5.81 -10.51 -8.39
N ALA A 322 -5.46 -9.43 -9.09
CA ALA A 322 -4.49 -8.46 -8.59
C ALA A 322 -5.10 -7.06 -8.45
N ARG A 323 -4.95 -6.47 -7.26
CA ARG A 323 -5.48 -5.15 -6.89
C ARG A 323 -4.36 -4.12 -6.86
N ILE A 324 -4.51 -3.07 -7.66
CA ILE A 324 -3.54 -2.01 -7.84
C ILE A 324 -4.08 -0.74 -7.18
N PHE A 325 -3.43 -0.28 -6.10
CA PHE A 325 -3.91 0.87 -5.32
C PHE A 325 -3.16 2.16 -5.67
N ASN A 326 -3.87 3.16 -6.19
CA ASN A 326 -3.34 4.50 -6.45
C ASN A 326 -3.79 5.48 -5.35
N SER A 327 -3.43 6.76 -5.49
CA SER A 327 -3.86 7.82 -4.56
C SER A 327 -5.39 7.82 -4.43
N LEU A 328 -5.90 7.85 -3.20
CA LEU A 328 -7.34 7.79 -2.92
C LEU A 328 -8.09 9.02 -3.45
N PHE A 329 -7.43 10.18 -3.43
CA PHE A 329 -7.96 11.45 -3.92
C PHE A 329 -7.15 11.94 -5.12
N LYS A 330 -7.81 12.70 -6.01
CA LYS A 330 -7.17 13.43 -7.11
C LYS A 330 -6.37 14.61 -6.59
N ASN A 331 -6.88 15.29 -5.55
CA ASN A 331 -6.24 16.43 -4.92
C ASN A 331 -5.07 15.96 -4.02
N PRO A 332 -3.84 16.50 -4.18
CA PRO A 332 -2.69 16.17 -3.34
C PRO A 332 -2.80 16.66 -1.88
N ARG A 333 -3.78 17.51 -1.56
CA ARG A 333 -4.06 18.02 -0.21
C ARG A 333 -5.49 17.68 0.20
N PRO A 334 -5.79 16.38 0.45
CA PRO A 334 -7.15 15.97 0.73
C PRO A 334 -7.70 16.54 2.06
N ASN A 335 -6.82 17.06 2.92
CA ASN A 335 -7.23 17.72 4.17
C ASN A 335 -7.93 19.08 3.95
N GLU A 336 -7.69 19.74 2.81
CA GLU A 336 -8.26 21.04 2.44
C GLU A 336 -9.61 20.90 1.70
N LEU A 337 -10.06 19.66 1.43
CA LEU A 337 -11.33 19.41 0.75
C LEU A 337 -12.52 19.81 1.63
N ASP A 338 -13.67 20.08 0.99
CA ASP A 338 -14.92 20.33 1.73
C ASP A 338 -15.46 19.01 2.33
N TRP A 339 -15.04 18.72 3.56
CA TRP A 339 -15.54 17.59 4.33
C TRP A 339 -16.92 17.86 4.94
N LYS A 340 -17.26 19.13 5.21
CA LYS A 340 -18.51 19.49 5.92
C LYS A 340 -19.73 19.35 5.03
N LYS A 341 -19.62 19.73 3.75
CA LYS A 341 -20.72 19.64 2.77
C LYS A 341 -20.58 18.46 1.81
N GLY A 342 -19.56 17.62 1.98
CA GLY A 342 -19.39 16.39 1.19
C GLY A 342 -18.61 16.53 -0.11
N GLY A 343 -18.05 17.70 -0.42
CA GLY A 343 -17.25 17.95 -1.63
C GLY A 343 -15.99 17.07 -1.75
N TYR A 344 -15.53 16.44 -0.65
CA TYR A 344 -14.46 15.44 -0.70
C TYR A 344 -14.79 14.26 -1.65
N TYR A 345 -16.07 13.89 -1.78
CA TYR A 345 -16.48 12.72 -2.55
C TYR A 345 -16.23 12.88 -4.05
N GLU A 346 -16.40 14.09 -4.59
CA GLU A 346 -16.13 14.40 -6.01
C GLU A 346 -14.63 14.30 -6.36
N ASN A 347 -13.78 14.43 -5.34
CA ASN A 347 -12.33 14.32 -5.44
C ASN A 347 -11.81 12.90 -5.26
N VAL A 348 -12.65 11.92 -4.93
CA VAL A 348 -12.25 10.51 -4.89
C VAL A 348 -11.76 10.12 -6.29
N ASN A 349 -10.58 9.52 -6.32
CA ASN A 349 -9.99 9.03 -7.55
C ASN A 349 -10.69 7.73 -7.97
N PRO A 350 -11.38 7.69 -9.13
CA PRO A 350 -12.03 6.47 -9.61
C PRO A 350 -11.01 5.35 -9.86
N ASP A 351 -9.77 5.71 -10.20
CA ASP A 351 -8.66 4.78 -10.42
C ASP A 351 -7.84 4.53 -9.15
N SER A 352 -8.39 4.86 -7.96
CA SER A 352 -7.73 4.58 -6.67
C SER A 352 -7.55 3.08 -6.43
N GLU A 353 -8.39 2.24 -7.03
CA GLU A 353 -8.25 0.78 -7.03
C GLU A 353 -8.56 0.24 -8.44
N ILE A 354 -7.57 -0.41 -9.06
CA ILE A 354 -7.75 -1.10 -10.35
C ILE A 354 -7.62 -2.61 -10.09
N VAL A 355 -8.63 -3.38 -10.51
CA VAL A 355 -8.70 -4.83 -10.27
C VAL A 355 -8.48 -5.60 -11.56
N HIS A 356 -7.40 -6.37 -11.62
CA HIS A 356 -7.09 -7.31 -12.69
C HIS A 356 -7.56 -8.72 -12.30
N LYS A 357 -8.77 -9.09 -12.72
CA LYS A 357 -9.43 -10.36 -12.33
C LYS A 357 -8.80 -11.61 -12.93
N ASN A 358 -8.06 -11.45 -14.03
CA ASN A 358 -7.48 -12.54 -14.80
C ASN A 358 -5.94 -12.56 -14.71
N ALA A 359 -5.38 -11.97 -13.66
CA ALA A 359 -3.93 -11.97 -13.47
C ALA A 359 -3.41 -13.41 -13.34
N MET A 360 -2.15 -13.59 -13.70
CA MET A 360 -1.48 -14.89 -13.69
C MET A 360 -0.15 -14.77 -12.94
N ILE A 361 0.16 -15.79 -12.14
CA ILE A 361 1.42 -15.91 -11.40
C ILE A 361 2.12 -17.20 -11.85
N GLU A 362 3.45 -17.18 -11.91
CA GLU A 362 4.22 -18.38 -12.20
C GLU A 362 4.21 -19.42 -11.06
N ALA A 363 4.61 -20.66 -11.38
CA ALA A 363 4.57 -21.81 -10.47
C ALA A 363 5.40 -21.66 -9.19
N GLY A 364 6.52 -20.91 -9.24
CA GLY A 364 7.37 -20.63 -8.07
C GLY A 364 6.64 -19.93 -6.92
N PHE A 365 5.44 -19.39 -7.15
CA PHE A 365 4.57 -18.86 -6.11
C PHE A 365 4.28 -19.86 -4.99
N LEU A 366 4.06 -21.14 -5.32
CA LEU A 366 3.73 -22.17 -4.33
C LEU A 366 4.88 -22.35 -3.34
N ASP A 367 6.12 -22.28 -3.80
CA ASP A 367 7.31 -22.40 -2.97
C ASP A 367 7.50 -21.20 -2.05
N ILE A 368 7.27 -19.97 -2.55
CA ILE A 368 7.39 -18.78 -1.69
C ILE A 368 6.26 -18.72 -0.67
N GLN A 369 5.06 -19.20 -1.01
CA GLN A 369 3.92 -19.24 -0.12
C GLN A 369 4.17 -20.20 1.04
N GLN A 370 4.71 -21.39 0.76
CA GLN A 370 5.08 -22.36 1.79
C GLN A 370 6.23 -21.89 2.69
N ARG A 371 7.18 -21.12 2.14
CA ARG A 371 8.37 -20.65 2.86
C ARG A 371 8.21 -19.27 3.50
N ALA A 372 7.04 -18.64 3.36
CA ALA A 372 6.72 -17.37 4.00
C ALA A 372 6.86 -17.46 5.54
N PRO A 373 7.08 -16.35 6.26
CA PRO A 373 7.03 -14.96 5.80
C PRO A 373 8.23 -14.51 4.97
N TRP A 374 8.00 -13.50 4.13
CA TRP A 374 9.04 -12.76 3.41
C TRP A 374 8.93 -11.24 3.71
N PRO A 375 9.98 -10.60 4.25
CA PRO A 375 11.17 -11.22 4.85
C PRO A 375 10.89 -12.00 6.14
N LYS A 376 11.84 -12.85 6.53
CA LYS A 376 11.87 -13.54 7.83
C LYS A 376 12.38 -12.62 8.95
N GLU A 377 11.84 -11.40 9.04
CA GLU A 377 12.28 -10.41 10.01
C GLU A 377 11.52 -10.46 11.34
N GLU A 378 12.08 -9.75 12.32
CA GLU A 378 11.63 -9.75 13.70
C GLU A 378 10.22 -9.15 13.86
N GLY A 379 9.30 -9.97 14.40
CA GLY A 379 7.88 -9.66 14.53
C GLY A 379 7.00 -10.59 13.70
N GLU A 380 7.44 -10.94 12.49
CA GLU A 380 6.75 -11.89 11.59
C GLU A 380 7.30 -13.31 11.74
N ALA A 381 8.60 -13.45 12.02
CA ALA A 381 9.24 -14.76 12.29
C ALA A 381 8.67 -15.50 13.52
N LYS A 382 7.95 -14.80 14.41
CA LYS A 382 7.35 -15.36 15.64
C LYS A 382 5.94 -15.95 15.44
N GLY A 383 5.48 -16.07 14.20
CA GLY A 383 4.25 -16.81 13.85
C GLY A 383 2.95 -15.99 13.90
N ASN A 384 2.99 -14.68 14.13
CA ASN A 384 1.80 -13.82 14.13
C ASN A 384 1.59 -13.13 12.76
N THR A 385 1.54 -13.93 11.69
CA THR A 385 1.45 -13.44 10.31
C THR A 385 0.21 -13.95 9.62
N GLY A 386 -0.51 -13.06 8.91
CA GLY A 386 -1.55 -13.45 7.99
C GLY A 386 -1.01 -13.62 6.56
N PRO A 387 -1.91 -13.78 5.57
CA PRO A 387 -1.54 -13.91 4.16
C PRO A 387 -0.66 -12.77 3.64
N GLU A 388 -0.74 -11.57 4.24
CA GLU A 388 0.05 -10.40 3.87
C GLU A 388 1.57 -10.60 3.97
N ALA A 389 2.01 -11.63 4.70
CA ALA A 389 3.42 -11.96 4.83
C ALA A 389 3.98 -12.77 3.66
N VAL A 390 3.14 -13.27 2.76
CA VAL A 390 3.57 -13.85 1.47
C VAL A 390 3.84 -12.71 0.50
N ARG A 391 5.07 -12.18 0.53
CA ARG A 391 5.49 -11.03 -0.29
C ARG A 391 6.50 -11.42 -1.34
N PHE A 392 6.44 -10.73 -2.49
CA PHE A 392 7.39 -10.92 -3.58
C PHE A 392 7.39 -9.71 -4.52
N GLN A 393 8.45 -9.62 -5.33
CA GLN A 393 8.52 -8.70 -6.44
C GLN A 393 8.00 -9.38 -7.70
N GLY A 394 6.93 -8.86 -8.31
CA GLY A 394 6.55 -9.16 -9.68
C GLY A 394 7.51 -8.46 -10.65
N LEU A 395 8.34 -9.22 -11.36
CA LEU A 395 9.36 -8.70 -12.28
C LEU A 395 8.75 -7.76 -13.32
N ARG A 396 9.31 -6.55 -13.42
CA ARG A 396 8.84 -5.44 -14.29
C ARG A 396 7.45 -4.88 -13.93
N THR A 397 6.78 -5.41 -12.92
CA THR A 397 5.40 -5.05 -12.54
C THR A 397 5.38 -4.20 -11.26
N ALA A 398 5.47 -4.82 -10.08
CA ALA A 398 5.39 -4.15 -8.77
C ALA A 398 5.81 -5.10 -7.64
N TYR A 399 5.75 -4.65 -6.40
CA TYR A 399 5.82 -5.52 -5.23
C TYR A 399 4.41 -5.90 -4.78
N PHE A 400 4.19 -7.17 -4.46
CA PHE A 400 2.89 -7.73 -4.12
C PHE A 400 2.92 -8.49 -2.79
N CYS A 401 1.76 -8.57 -2.15
CA CYS A 401 1.48 -9.55 -1.10
C CYS A 401 0.15 -10.27 -1.39
N VAL A 402 -0.11 -11.37 -0.69
CA VAL A 402 -1.43 -12.01 -0.69
C VAL A 402 -2.37 -11.24 0.24
N ASP A 403 -3.59 -10.94 -0.21
CA ASP A 403 -4.62 -10.26 0.59
C ASP A 403 -5.30 -11.22 1.56
N LYS A 404 -5.84 -10.69 2.67
CA LYS A 404 -6.61 -11.49 3.63
C LYS A 404 -7.88 -12.11 3.06
N ASP A 405 -8.44 -11.56 1.97
CA ASP A 405 -9.63 -12.10 1.29
C ASP A 405 -9.28 -13.29 0.38
N SER A 406 -7.99 -13.63 0.24
CA SER A 406 -7.53 -14.76 -0.56
C SER A 406 -7.99 -16.09 0.03
N SER A 407 -8.25 -17.06 -0.83
CA SER A 407 -8.55 -18.45 -0.46
C SER A 407 -7.63 -19.40 -1.23
N VAL A 408 -7.78 -20.71 -1.00
CA VAL A 408 -7.02 -21.75 -1.73
C VAL A 408 -7.33 -21.73 -3.23
N ASP A 409 -8.59 -21.47 -3.60
CA ASP A 409 -9.05 -21.52 -5.00
C ASP A 409 -9.03 -20.15 -5.69
N ASN A 410 -8.97 -19.07 -4.91
CA ASN A 410 -8.95 -17.70 -5.42
C ASN A 410 -7.83 -16.91 -4.76
N ILE A 411 -6.69 -16.84 -5.44
CA ILE A 411 -5.55 -16.04 -4.99
C ILE A 411 -5.83 -14.57 -5.28
N ILE A 412 -5.73 -13.74 -4.24
CA ILE A 412 -5.90 -12.29 -4.35
C ILE A 412 -4.59 -11.62 -3.95
N LEU A 413 -4.04 -10.82 -4.86
CA LEU A 413 -2.82 -10.05 -4.65
C LEU A 413 -3.13 -8.58 -4.43
N ASN A 414 -2.46 -7.98 -3.46
CA ASN A 414 -2.42 -6.54 -3.26
C ASN A 414 -1.08 -6.00 -3.75
N ARG A 415 -1.10 -4.94 -4.55
CA ARG A 415 0.13 -4.18 -4.82
C ARG A 415 0.56 -3.43 -3.54
N ILE A 416 1.74 -3.77 -3.03
CA ILE A 416 2.37 -3.05 -1.93
C ILE A 416 2.87 -1.69 -2.43
N VAL A 417 3.74 -1.67 -3.45
CA VAL A 417 4.30 -0.45 -4.04
C VAL A 417 4.79 -0.72 -5.47
N SER A 418 4.80 0.30 -6.32
CA SER A 418 5.34 0.21 -7.69
C SER A 418 6.87 0.05 -7.71
N LEU A 419 7.42 -0.51 -8.80
CA LEU A 419 8.88 -0.68 -8.97
C LEU A 419 9.63 0.65 -9.12
N LYS A 420 8.99 1.66 -9.69
CA LYS A 420 9.54 2.99 -9.86
C LYS A 420 8.54 4.01 -9.34
N GLU A 421 9.06 5.15 -8.94
CA GLU A 421 8.22 6.31 -8.68
C GLU A 421 7.53 6.74 -9.96
N ASP A 422 6.27 7.13 -9.85
CA ASP A 422 5.51 7.69 -10.95
C ASP A 422 6.02 9.11 -11.22
N THR A 423 6.66 9.31 -12.37
CA THR A 423 7.28 10.59 -12.74
C THR A 423 6.27 11.72 -12.92
N SER A 424 4.97 11.40 -13.04
CA SER A 424 3.89 12.41 -13.09
C SER A 424 3.58 13.04 -11.73
N LYS A 425 4.13 12.51 -10.63
CA LYS A 425 3.87 12.95 -9.25
C LYS A 425 4.98 13.82 -8.65
N LYS A 426 5.89 14.34 -9.49
CA LYS A 426 6.96 15.27 -9.09
C LYS A 426 6.52 16.73 -9.14
#